data_AF-A0A4R2GZW4-F1
#
_entry.id   AF-A0A4R2GZW4-F1
#
_cell.length_a   1.000
_cell.length_b   1.000
_cell.length_c   1.000
_cell.angle_alpha   90.00
_cell.angle_beta   90.00
_cell.angle_gamma   90.00
#
_symmetry.space_group_name_H-M   'P 1'
#
loop_
_entity.id
_entity.type
_entity.pdbx_description
1 polymer ?
#
loop_
_entity_poly.entity_id
_entity_poly.type
_entity_poly.pdbx_seq_one_letter_code
_entity_poly.pdbx_strand_id
1 'polypeptide(L)' 'FWQQDNHPIELSTNEMIDQRLNYLHENPVTAVLVTEAQYYKYSSAVDYYEERGGLVPITFM' A
#
# COMPACT_ATOMS: atom_id res chain seq x y z
N PHE A 1 3.09 1.06 21.63
CA PHE A 1 1.79 0.55 22.10
C PHE A 1 0.70 0.96 21.12
N TRP A 2 -0.39 0.21 21.04
CA TRP A 2 -1.53 0.52 20.16
C TRP A 2 -2.17 1.86 20.53
N GLN A 3 -2.50 2.65 19.52
CA GLN A 3 -3.37 3.82 19.65
C GLN A 3 -4.83 3.36 19.41
N GLN A 4 -5.79 4.00 20.07
CA GLN A 4 -7.21 3.58 20.06
C GLN A 4 -8.08 4.30 19.03
N ASP A 5 -7.55 5.28 18.32
CA ASP A 5 -8.24 6.16 17.37
C ASP A 5 -8.24 5.62 15.93
N ASN A 6 -8.54 4.34 15.77
CA ASN A 6 -8.67 3.74 14.44
C ASN A 6 -9.84 4.35 13.66
N HIS A 7 -9.67 4.53 12.35
CA HIS A 7 -10.68 5.12 11.46
C HIS A 7 -11.01 4.17 10.29
N PRO A 8 -11.86 3.16 10.50
CA PRO A 8 -12.26 2.25 9.44
C PRO A 8 -13.19 2.94 8.44
N ILE A 9 -12.93 2.73 7.15
CA ILE A 9 -13.77 3.19 6.06
C ILE A 9 -14.02 2.00 5.14
N GLU A 10 -15.29 1.72 4.84
CA GLU A 10 -15.67 0.70 3.86
C GLU A 10 -15.35 1.19 2.43
N LEU A 11 -14.75 0.32 1.62
CA LEU A 11 -14.43 0.61 0.22
C LEU A 11 -15.42 -0.14 -0.68
N SER A 12 -16.49 0.55 -1.07
CA SER A 12 -17.63 -0.05 -1.78
C SER A 12 -17.55 0.08 -3.30
N THR A 13 -16.54 0.77 -3.82
CA THR A 13 -16.31 0.94 -5.27
C THR A 13 -14.85 0.72 -5.62
N ASN A 14 -14.59 0.33 -6.87
CA ASN A 14 -13.22 0.18 -7.38
C ASN A 14 -12.45 1.50 -7.30
N GLU A 15 -13.10 2.63 -7.58
CA GLU A 15 -12.48 3.95 -7.45
C GLU A 15 -11.98 4.22 -6.03
N MET A 16 -12.76 3.84 -5.00
CA MET A 16 -12.34 3.97 -3.61
C MET A 16 -11.14 3.07 -3.30
N ILE A 17 -11.16 1.82 -3.80
CA ILE A 17 -10.05 0.86 -3.64
C ILE A 17 -8.78 1.41 -4.28
N ASP A 18 -8.84 1.80 -5.55
CA ASP A 18 -7.71 2.31 -6.31
C ASP A 18 -7.12 3.57 -5.65
N GLN A 19 -7.98 4.49 -5.19
CA GLN A 19 -7.53 5.70 -4.49
C GLN A 19 -6.75 5.37 -3.20
N ARG A 20 -7.25 4.41 -2.39
CA ARG A 20 -6.59 4.06 -1.11
C ARG A 20 -5.34 3.23 -1.35
N LEU A 21 -5.33 2.37 -2.36
CA LEU A 21 -4.17 1.60 -2.75
C LEU A 21 -3.03 2.54 -3.17
N ASN A 22 -3.31 3.51 -4.04
CA ASN A 22 -2.35 4.53 -4.45
C ASN A 22 -1.84 5.34 -3.24
N TYR A 23 -2.73 5.78 -2.34
CA TYR A 23 -2.32 6.46 -1.12
C TYR A 23 -1.37 5.62 -0.26
N LEU A 24 -1.67 4.33 -0.09
CA LEU A 24 -0.84 3.41 0.70
C LEU A 24 0.55 3.23 0.09
N HIS A 25 0.63 3.07 -1.23
CA HIS A 25 1.89 2.89 -1.96
C HIS A 25 2.74 4.16 -2.02
N GLU A 26 2.13 5.33 -2.14
CA GLU A 26 2.81 6.63 -2.20
C GLU A 26 3.17 7.22 -0.82
N ASN A 27 2.63 6.68 0.27
CA ASN A 27 2.90 7.17 1.62
C ASN A 27 4.40 7.18 1.97
N PRO A 28 5.20 6.12 1.69
CA PRO A 28 6.65 6.15 1.89
C PRO A 28 7.39 7.20 1.06
N VAL A 29 6.89 7.52 -0.15
CA VAL A 29 7.46 8.56 -1.03
C VAL A 29 7.18 9.94 -0.45
N THR A 30 5.92 10.18 -0.06
CA THR A 30 5.49 11.44 0.58
C THR A 30 6.24 11.69 1.90
N ALA A 31 6.52 10.63 2.64
CA ALA A 31 7.32 10.65 3.86
C ALA A 31 8.84 10.77 3.61
N VAL A 32 9.29 10.82 2.36
CA VAL A 32 10.70 10.94 1.96
C VAL A 32 11.57 9.78 2.46
N LEU A 33 10.97 8.60 2.60
CA LEU A 33 11.69 7.37 3.00
C LEU A 33 12.34 6.71 1.79
N VAL A 34 11.72 6.85 0.61
CA VAL A 34 12.16 6.29 -0.67
C VAL A 34 11.81 7.26 -1.80
N THR A 35 12.48 7.14 -2.93
CA THR A 35 12.22 7.96 -4.12
C THR A 35 11.05 7.46 -4.96
N GLU A 36 10.72 6.16 -4.85
CA GLU A 36 9.65 5.51 -5.61
C GLU A 36 8.96 4.45 -4.73
N ALA A 37 7.66 4.23 -4.94
CA ALA A 37 6.82 3.40 -4.08
C ALA A 37 7.34 1.96 -3.91
N GLN A 38 7.77 1.34 -5.02
CA GLN A 38 8.25 -0.04 -5.06
C GLN A 38 9.60 -0.28 -4.37
N TYR A 39 10.31 0.78 -4.00
CA TYR A 39 11.55 0.68 -3.23
C TYR A 39 11.31 0.53 -1.72
N TYR A 40 10.07 0.76 -1.25
CA TYR A 40 9.77 0.53 0.16
C TYR A 40 9.57 -0.95 0.46
N LYS A 41 10.59 -1.56 1.07
CA LYS A 41 10.67 -3.00 1.38
C LYS A 41 9.45 -3.58 2.11
N TYR A 42 8.80 -2.79 2.97
CA TYR A 42 7.68 -3.23 3.80
C TYR A 42 6.32 -2.77 3.25
N SER A 43 6.21 -2.65 1.93
CA SER A 43 4.96 -2.40 1.20
C SER A 43 4.76 -3.49 0.14
N SER A 44 3.50 -3.71 -0.22
CA SER A 44 3.14 -4.54 -1.37
C SER A 44 3.34 -3.84 -2.71
N ALA A 45 3.76 -2.57 -2.73
CA ALA A 45 3.94 -1.79 -3.97
C ALA A 45 4.74 -2.57 -5.03
N VAL A 46 5.80 -3.26 -4.63
CA VAL A 46 6.63 -4.04 -5.57
C VAL A 46 5.84 -5.05 -6.39
N ASP A 47 4.82 -5.70 -5.80
CA ASP A 47 3.95 -6.66 -6.49
C ASP A 47 3.06 -6.00 -7.57
N TYR A 48 2.87 -4.68 -7.51
CA TYR A 48 2.03 -3.91 -8.45
C TYR A 48 2.85 -3.16 -9.52
N TYR A 49 4.07 -2.75 -9.20
CA TYR A 49 4.90 -1.92 -10.09
C TYR A 49 6.03 -2.68 -10.80
N GLU A 50 6.39 -3.88 -10.32
CA GLU A 50 7.46 -4.68 -10.89
C GLU A 50 7.03 -6.14 -11.14
N GLU A 51 7.80 -6.87 -11.94
CA GLU A 51 7.58 -8.31 -12.20
C GLU A 51 8.12 -9.22 -11.08
N ARG A 52 8.63 -8.65 -9.98
CA ARG A 52 9.13 -9.39 -8.82
C ARG A 52 8.12 -9.34 -7.67
N GLY A 53 7.96 -10.46 -6.97
CA GLY A 53 7.09 -10.53 -5.80
C GLY A 53 7.66 -9.82 -4.57
N GLY A 54 6.77 -9.32 -3.72
CA GLY A 54 7.11 -8.76 -2.42
C GLY A 54 7.46 -9.81 -1.38
N LEU A 55 7.58 -9.36 -0.12
CA LEU A 55 7.95 -10.24 0.99
C LEU A 55 6.89 -11.31 1.30
N VAL A 56 5.63 -11.05 0.96
CA VAL A 56 4.49 -11.93 1.20
C VAL A 56 3.69 -12.03 -0.10
N PRO A 57 3.36 -13.25 -0.58
CA PRO A 57 2.61 -13.41 -1.82
C PRO A 57 1.18 -12.86 -1.68
N ILE A 58 0.71 -12.17 -2.72
CA ILE A 58 -0.68 -11.74 -2.82
C ILE A 58 -1.52 -12.93 -3.31
N THR A 59 -2.57 -13.26 -2.56
CA THR A 59 -3.52 -14.33 -2.89
C THR A 59 -4.93 -13.76 -2.95
N PHE A 60 -5.66 -14.08 -4.01
CA PHE A 60 -7.09 -13.80 -4.10
C PHE A 60 -7.88 -14.99 -3.54
N MET A 61 -8.86 -14.71 -2.68
CA MET A 61 -9.78 -15.69 -2.10
C MET A 61 -11.10 -15.73 -2.85
#